data_AF-A0A7U2FCF7-F1
#
_entry.id   AF-A0A7U2FCF7-F1
#
_cell.length_a   1.000
_cell.length_b   1.000
_cell.length_c   1.000
_cell.angle_alpha   90.00
_cell.angle_beta   90.00
_cell.angle_gamma   90.00
#
_symmetry.space_group_name_H-M   'P 1'
#
loop_
_entity.id
_entity.type
_entity.pdbx_description
1 polymer ?
#
loop_
_entity_poly.entity_id
_entity_poly.type
_entity_poly.pdbx_seq_one_letter_code
_entity_poly.pdbx_strand_id
1 'polypeptide(L)'
;MFAYSRTAKNTANARNSMPQRHGPGPFIPFSHDNFPLMDLPPELRCMIYKQVDFVTKCHTLTRDEANIHPASWPPNPTGGSSAIELIRPSLPVALLRTSRLVNAEATSTFRKKIVELKNMPLQFQVDYAALIGLTTKFGPLAGCFTKLYPYVILSSTGNRAFDDFTNRCGPFINRKPAQHDSATEAPISVCITITQPHANVPRHHITPAAFKGVRDLRKFSQKFVCDVLYNQEHSFSLTADGSYPSWPTVRIKGLLSYMFDRRLAELEAMRQKARSAEVTMDYIAPFHRYGEGKVDEEMQRKQQAERDRLQRIFVENWMRIERERVMANVIERNKRGE
;
A
#
# COMPACT_ATOMS: atom_id res chain seq x y z
N MET A 1 47.12 5.23 22.78
CA MET A 1 47.45 4.20 23.78
C MET A 1 46.31 4.15 24.81
N PHE A 2 45.31 3.30 24.58
CA PHE A 2 44.32 2.95 25.60
C PHE A 2 43.94 1.50 25.36
N ALA A 3 44.35 0.65 26.30
CA ALA A 3 44.02 -0.76 26.35
C ALA A 3 42.87 -0.94 27.34
N TYR A 4 41.80 -1.62 26.93
CA TYR A 4 40.84 -2.21 27.86
C TYR A 4 40.37 -3.58 27.38
N SER A 5 41.00 -4.59 27.98
CA SER A 5 40.42 -5.78 28.61
C SER A 5 39.18 -6.41 27.96
N ARG A 6 39.42 -7.51 27.22
CA ARG A 6 38.41 -8.53 26.92
C ARG A 6 38.27 -9.47 28.11
N THR A 7 37.12 -9.46 28.76
CA THR A 7 36.70 -10.55 29.64
C THR A 7 35.80 -11.50 28.85
N ALA A 8 36.39 -12.61 28.41
CA ALA A 8 35.67 -13.75 27.86
C ALA A 8 35.03 -14.52 29.03
N LYS A 9 33.69 -14.51 29.10
CA LYS A 9 32.96 -15.45 29.96
C LYS A 9 32.79 -16.76 29.22
N ASN A 10 33.52 -17.77 29.69
CA ASN A 10 33.29 -19.19 29.47
C ASN A 10 31.85 -19.56 29.84
N THR A 11 31.03 -19.91 28.86
CA THR A 11 29.86 -20.77 29.07
C THR A 11 30.21 -22.17 28.62
N ALA A 12 30.43 -23.02 29.62
CA ALA A 12 30.73 -24.43 29.50
C ALA A 12 29.51 -25.24 29.03
N ASN A 13 29.77 -26.14 28.09
CA ASN A 13 29.22 -27.50 27.99
C ASN A 13 27.81 -27.76 28.53
N ALA A 14 26.78 -27.50 27.72
CA ALA A 14 25.55 -28.29 27.75
C ALA A 14 25.69 -29.44 26.74
N ARG A 15 26.11 -30.60 27.24
CA ARG A 15 26.18 -31.84 26.46
C ARG A 15 24.78 -32.30 26.07
N ASN A 16 24.59 -32.42 24.76
CA ASN A 16 23.74 -33.36 24.04
C ASN A 16 22.94 -34.36 24.90
N SER A 17 21.65 -34.08 25.10
CA SER A 17 20.63 -35.11 25.20
C SER A 17 19.71 -34.97 23.99
N MET A 18 20.10 -35.58 22.88
CA MET A 18 19.21 -35.78 21.74
C MET A 18 18.03 -36.64 22.22
N PRO A 19 16.77 -36.22 22.02
CA PRO A 19 15.65 -37.12 22.19
C PRO A 19 15.82 -38.27 21.20
N GLN A 20 15.90 -39.50 21.70
CA GLN A 20 15.91 -40.70 20.87
C GLN A 20 14.65 -40.67 20.01
N ARG A 21 14.83 -40.40 18.71
CA ARG A 21 13.76 -40.51 17.72
C ARG A 21 13.34 -41.98 17.70
N HIS A 22 12.09 -42.21 18.11
CA HIS A 22 11.36 -43.42 17.84
C HIS A 22 11.54 -43.83 16.37
N GLY A 23 11.61 -45.14 16.14
CA GLY A 23 12.21 -45.79 14.98
C GLY A 23 11.72 -45.32 13.61
N PRO A 24 12.34 -45.82 12.52
CA PRO A 24 11.94 -45.51 11.16
C PRO A 24 10.50 -45.98 10.98
N GLY A 25 9.55 -45.06 11.16
CA GLY A 25 8.20 -45.24 10.66
C GLY A 25 8.31 -45.57 9.16
N PRO A 26 7.40 -46.39 8.62
CA PRO A 26 7.42 -46.72 7.21
C PRO A 26 7.62 -45.44 6.42
N PHE A 27 8.70 -45.41 5.64
CA PHE A 27 8.93 -44.37 4.65
C PHE A 27 7.71 -44.44 3.75
N ILE A 28 6.71 -43.59 4.02
CA ILE A 28 5.73 -43.24 3.00
C ILE A 28 6.61 -42.47 2.03
N PRO A 29 6.97 -43.02 0.86
CA PRO A 29 7.51 -42.16 -0.16
C PRO A 29 6.48 -41.05 -0.28
N PHE A 30 6.89 -39.81 -0.04
CA PHE A 30 6.16 -38.71 -0.65
C PHE A 30 6.25 -39.05 -2.13
N SER A 31 5.25 -39.76 -2.65
CA SER A 31 4.91 -39.72 -4.05
C SER A 31 5.01 -38.24 -4.38
N HIS A 32 5.71 -37.93 -5.46
CA HIS A 32 5.74 -36.58 -5.99
C HIS A 32 4.30 -36.26 -6.38
N ASP A 33 3.47 -35.96 -5.37
CA ASP A 33 2.05 -35.77 -5.47
C ASP A 33 1.95 -34.54 -6.35
N ASN A 34 1.39 -34.78 -7.52
CA ASN A 34 1.12 -33.76 -8.49
C ASN A 34 0.55 -32.56 -7.75
N PHE A 35 1.10 -31.38 -8.05
CA PHE A 35 0.54 -30.13 -7.54
C PHE A 35 -0.97 -30.17 -7.84
N PRO A 36 -1.88 -30.19 -6.83
CA PRO A 36 -3.29 -30.57 -7.03
C PRO A 36 -4.02 -29.72 -8.08
N LEU A 37 -3.48 -28.55 -8.39
CA LEU A 37 -3.95 -27.70 -9.48
C LEU A 37 -3.82 -28.37 -10.87
N MET A 38 -2.82 -29.22 -11.07
CA MET A 38 -2.55 -29.92 -12.34
C MET A 38 -3.55 -31.04 -12.62
N ASP A 39 -4.20 -31.55 -11.58
CA ASP A 39 -5.26 -32.56 -11.70
C ASP A 39 -6.59 -31.93 -12.19
N LEU A 40 -6.71 -30.60 -12.12
CA LEU A 40 -7.87 -29.87 -12.64
C LEU A 40 -7.79 -29.68 -14.15
N PRO A 41 -8.90 -29.73 -14.90
CA PRO A 41 -8.91 -29.35 -16.31
C PRO A 41 -8.54 -27.86 -16.51
N PRO A 42 -8.01 -27.48 -17.69
CA PRO A 42 -7.53 -26.12 -17.97
C PRO A 42 -8.56 -25.02 -17.69
N GLU A 43 -9.85 -25.28 -17.94
CA GLU A 43 -10.94 -24.34 -17.74
C GLU A 43 -11.08 -23.95 -16.27
N LEU A 44 -11.01 -24.94 -15.36
CA LEU A 44 -11.08 -24.71 -13.91
C LEU A 44 -9.83 -23.99 -13.40
N ARG A 45 -8.65 -24.34 -13.92
CA ARG A 45 -7.41 -23.60 -13.61
C ARG A 45 -7.53 -22.12 -14.00
N CYS A 46 -8.10 -21.84 -15.17
CA CYS A 46 -8.34 -20.47 -15.64
C CYS A 46 -9.30 -19.70 -14.72
N MET A 47 -10.33 -20.35 -14.16
CA MET A 47 -11.22 -19.72 -13.18
C MET A 47 -10.46 -19.34 -11.91
N ILE A 48 -9.56 -20.22 -11.42
CA ILE A 48 -8.70 -19.93 -10.27
C ILE A 48 -7.82 -18.72 -10.56
N TYR A 49 -7.15 -18.67 -11.73
CA TYR A 49 -6.29 -17.52 -12.09
C TYR A 49 -7.05 -16.20 -12.12
N LYS A 50 -8.32 -16.20 -12.56
CA LYS A 50 -9.17 -14.99 -12.59
C LYS A 50 -9.48 -14.48 -11.17
N GLN A 51 -9.71 -15.40 -10.23
CA GLN A 51 -10.01 -15.10 -8.83
C GLN A 51 -8.78 -14.69 -7.99
N VAL A 52 -7.56 -14.87 -8.51
CA VAL A 52 -6.34 -14.47 -7.79
C VAL A 52 -6.22 -12.95 -7.77
N ASP A 53 -6.49 -12.35 -6.62
CA ASP A 53 -6.40 -10.91 -6.41
C ASP A 53 -5.01 -10.42 -6.02
N PHE A 54 -4.86 -9.09 -5.97
CA PHE A 54 -3.63 -8.47 -5.49
C PHE A 54 -3.45 -8.72 -4.00
N VAL A 55 -2.21 -9.07 -3.64
CA VAL A 55 -1.75 -9.12 -2.25
C VAL A 55 -0.91 -7.89 -2.01
N THR A 56 -1.33 -7.08 -1.04
CA THR A 56 -0.54 -5.94 -0.57
C THR A 56 0.65 -6.46 0.24
N LYS A 57 1.85 -6.05 -0.15
CA LYS A 57 3.08 -6.28 0.61
C LYS A 57 3.55 -4.96 1.19
N CYS A 58 3.84 -4.99 2.48
CA CYS A 58 4.46 -3.88 3.19
C CYS A 58 5.94 -4.20 3.43
N HIS A 59 6.79 -3.21 3.18
CA HIS A 59 8.20 -3.27 3.51
C HIS A 59 8.58 -2.06 4.32
N THR A 60 9.10 -2.28 5.51
CA THR A 60 9.44 -1.20 6.44
C THR A 60 10.94 -1.03 6.47
N LEU A 61 11.38 0.22 6.35
CA LEU A 61 12.75 0.63 6.62
C LEU A 61 12.71 1.55 7.83
N THR A 62 13.30 1.11 8.94
CA THR A 62 13.41 1.95 10.13
C THR A 62 14.63 2.87 10.05
N ARG A 63 14.60 3.97 10.80
CA ARG A 63 15.71 4.91 10.87
C ARG A 63 17.03 4.24 11.29
N ASP A 64 16.97 3.35 12.28
CA ASP A 64 18.14 2.66 12.82
C ASP A 64 18.70 1.66 11.80
N GLU A 65 17.82 0.92 11.11
CA GLU A 65 18.22 0.02 10.03
C GLU A 65 18.79 0.77 8.82
N ALA A 66 18.35 1.99 8.54
CA ALA A 66 18.77 2.75 7.35
C ALA A 66 20.17 3.36 7.49
N ASN A 67 20.71 3.48 8.71
CA ASN A 67 22.02 4.09 9.00
C ASN A 67 22.23 5.44 8.27
N ILE A 68 21.16 6.23 8.14
CA ILE A 68 21.20 7.55 7.50
C ILE A 68 21.64 8.58 8.53
N HIS A 69 22.51 9.51 8.13
CA HIS A 69 22.98 10.57 9.02
C HIS A 69 21.80 11.32 9.67
N PRO A 70 21.84 11.63 10.99
CA PRO A 70 20.73 12.26 11.70
C PRO A 70 20.25 13.59 11.10
N ALA A 71 21.11 14.32 10.41
CA ALA A 71 20.71 15.55 9.70
C ALA A 71 19.84 15.27 8.45
N SER A 72 19.93 14.08 7.86
CA SER A 72 19.16 13.64 6.70
C SER A 72 17.91 12.83 7.08
N TRP A 73 17.93 12.17 8.24
CA TRP A 73 16.74 11.57 8.85
C TRP A 73 16.72 11.96 10.33
N PRO A 74 16.06 13.09 10.68
CA PRO A 74 16.02 13.57 12.06
C PRO A 74 15.23 12.63 12.97
N PRO A 75 15.38 12.72 14.29
CA PRO A 75 14.51 12.02 15.21
C PRO A 75 13.06 12.49 15.04
N ASN A 76 12.12 11.61 15.33
CA ASN A 76 10.70 11.94 15.32
C ASN A 76 10.41 12.97 16.42
N PRO A 77 9.77 14.13 16.13
CA PRO A 77 9.45 15.14 17.13
C PRO A 77 8.53 14.64 18.25
N THR A 78 7.75 13.58 17.98
CA THR A 78 6.85 12.97 18.99
C THR A 78 7.54 11.90 19.85
N GLY A 79 8.83 11.64 19.64
CA GLY A 79 9.61 10.67 20.41
C GLY A 79 9.41 9.19 20.00
N GLY A 80 8.56 8.90 19.02
CA GLY A 80 8.35 7.54 18.49
C GLY A 80 9.46 7.07 17.55
N SER A 81 9.54 5.75 17.32
CA SER A 81 10.38 5.20 16.24
C SER A 81 9.90 5.71 14.89
N SER A 82 10.83 6.15 14.05
CA SER A 82 10.55 6.68 12.71
C SER A 82 10.85 5.63 11.66
N ALA A 83 9.88 5.41 10.77
CA ALA A 83 9.96 4.39 9.74
C ALA A 83 9.35 4.86 8.41
N ILE A 84 9.90 4.34 7.32
CA ILE A 84 9.35 4.46 5.97
C ILE A 84 8.76 3.11 5.62
N GLU A 85 7.44 3.06 5.43
CA GLU A 85 6.76 1.87 4.96
C GLU A 85 6.44 2.00 3.47
N LEU A 86 6.95 1.08 2.66
CA LEU A 86 6.61 0.92 1.26
C LEU A 86 5.43 -0.04 1.15
N ILE A 87 4.30 0.45 0.65
CA ILE A 87 3.08 -0.32 0.44
C ILE A 87 2.96 -0.62 -1.04
N ARG A 88 2.89 -1.91 -1.40
CA ARG A 88 2.87 -2.33 -2.79
C ARG A 88 1.88 -3.47 -3.03
N PRO A 89 0.88 -3.26 -3.89
CA PRO A 89 0.11 -4.34 -4.47
C PRO A 89 1.01 -5.26 -5.32
N SER A 90 0.88 -6.57 -5.11
CA SER A 90 1.66 -7.57 -5.84
C SER A 90 0.79 -8.76 -6.20
N LEU A 91 1.06 -9.39 -7.35
CA LEU A 91 0.45 -10.69 -7.65
C LEU A 91 1.18 -11.77 -6.85
N PRO A 92 0.48 -12.80 -6.35
CA PRO A 92 1.11 -13.94 -5.70
C PRO A 92 1.89 -14.76 -6.74
N VAL A 93 3.16 -14.38 -6.93
CA VAL A 93 4.08 -14.94 -7.94
C VAL A 93 4.35 -16.43 -7.71
N ALA A 94 4.04 -16.96 -6.53
CA ALA A 94 4.25 -18.37 -6.21
C ALA A 94 3.60 -19.29 -7.25
N LEU A 95 2.38 -18.99 -7.67
CA LEU A 95 1.64 -19.80 -8.66
C LEU A 95 2.29 -19.75 -10.06
N LEU A 96 2.93 -18.64 -10.42
CA LEU A 96 3.62 -18.49 -11.71
C LEU A 96 4.97 -19.21 -11.78
N ARG A 97 5.51 -19.65 -10.64
CA ARG A 97 6.83 -20.30 -10.54
C ARG A 97 6.76 -21.82 -10.45
N THR A 98 5.58 -22.42 -10.32
CA THR A 98 5.43 -23.87 -10.08
C THR A 98 5.60 -24.73 -11.33
N SER A 99 5.01 -24.34 -12.47
CA SER A 99 5.07 -25.12 -13.72
C SER A 99 5.09 -24.23 -14.95
N ARG A 100 5.82 -24.64 -16.01
CA ARG A 100 5.83 -23.94 -17.30
C ARG A 100 4.44 -23.87 -17.93
N LEU A 101 3.64 -24.92 -17.79
CA LEU A 101 2.27 -24.97 -18.31
C LEU A 101 1.38 -23.94 -17.59
N VAL A 102 1.38 -23.97 -16.25
CA VAL A 102 0.63 -23.02 -15.42
C VAL A 102 1.06 -21.59 -15.72
N ASN A 103 2.36 -21.35 -15.91
CA ASN A 103 2.87 -20.03 -16.28
C ASN A 103 2.31 -19.58 -17.63
N ALA A 104 2.36 -20.42 -18.66
CA ALA A 104 1.85 -20.08 -19.99
C ALA A 104 0.34 -19.76 -19.97
N GLU A 105 -0.46 -20.57 -19.27
CA GLU A 105 -1.91 -20.35 -19.12
C GLU A 105 -2.21 -19.07 -18.35
N ALA A 106 -1.62 -18.93 -17.16
CA ALA A 106 -1.93 -17.86 -16.23
C ALA A 106 -1.39 -16.51 -16.71
N THR A 107 -0.30 -16.47 -17.47
CA THR A 107 0.28 -15.22 -18.00
C THR A 107 -0.72 -14.44 -18.84
N SER A 108 -1.54 -15.13 -19.65
CA SER A 108 -2.58 -14.48 -20.46
C SER A 108 -3.63 -13.77 -19.58
N THR A 109 -4.03 -14.42 -18.49
CA THR A 109 -5.02 -13.90 -17.53
C THR A 109 -4.44 -12.76 -16.71
N PHE A 110 -3.20 -12.90 -16.23
CA PHE A 110 -2.54 -11.88 -15.43
C PHE A 110 -2.02 -10.71 -16.24
N ARG A 111 -1.94 -10.77 -17.57
CA ARG A 111 -1.43 -9.67 -18.40
C ARG A 111 -2.11 -8.33 -18.08
N LYS A 112 -3.45 -8.33 -17.95
CA LYS A 112 -4.22 -7.13 -17.58
C LYS A 112 -3.85 -6.65 -16.18
N LYS A 113 -3.86 -7.55 -15.19
CA LYS A 113 -3.50 -7.25 -13.78
C LYS A 113 -2.05 -6.77 -13.65
N ILE A 114 -1.11 -7.29 -14.44
CA ILE A 114 0.30 -6.86 -14.47
C ILE A 114 0.41 -5.44 -15.03
N VAL A 115 -0.33 -5.12 -16.11
CA VAL A 115 -0.37 -3.75 -16.66
C VAL A 115 -0.97 -2.79 -15.63
N GLU A 116 -2.04 -3.20 -14.95
CA GLU A 116 -2.65 -2.42 -13.88
C GLU A 116 -1.65 -2.17 -12.73
N LEU A 117 -0.99 -3.20 -12.21
CA LEU A 117 0.08 -3.08 -11.20
C LEU A 117 1.26 -2.21 -11.66
N LYS A 118 1.51 -2.18 -12.97
CA LYS A 118 2.53 -1.29 -13.52
C LYS A 118 2.08 0.16 -13.46
N ASN A 119 0.81 0.44 -13.67
CA ASN A 119 0.27 1.79 -13.69
C ASN A 119 -0.11 2.31 -12.30
N MET A 120 -0.19 1.45 -11.29
CA MET A 120 -0.43 1.87 -9.91
C MET A 120 0.74 2.69 -9.35
N PRO A 121 0.45 3.77 -8.59
CA PRO A 121 1.48 4.59 -7.96
C PRO A 121 2.24 3.81 -6.88
N LEU A 122 3.51 4.16 -6.69
CA LEU A 122 4.29 3.65 -5.56
C LEU A 122 3.80 4.31 -4.28
N GLN A 123 3.33 3.54 -3.30
CA GLN A 123 2.75 4.10 -2.07
C GLN A 123 3.75 4.02 -0.92
N PHE A 124 3.94 5.13 -0.23
CA PHE A 124 4.71 5.21 1.00
C PHE A 124 3.83 5.68 2.14
N GLN A 125 4.04 5.10 3.31
CA GLN A 125 3.47 5.54 4.57
C GLN A 125 4.62 5.96 5.49
N VAL A 126 4.60 7.22 5.92
CA VAL A 126 5.72 7.86 6.62
C VAL A 126 5.22 8.74 7.76
N ASP A 127 6.09 9.06 8.71
CA ASP A 127 5.96 10.25 9.54
C ASP A 127 6.71 11.45 8.92
N TYR A 128 6.70 12.62 9.55
CA TYR A 128 7.40 13.80 9.01
C TYR A 128 8.92 13.64 8.96
N ALA A 129 9.52 12.97 9.93
CA ALA A 129 10.96 12.74 9.96
C ALA A 129 11.38 11.74 8.87
N ALA A 130 10.62 10.67 8.70
CA ALA A 130 10.73 9.68 7.65
C ALA A 130 10.49 10.28 6.27
N LEU A 131 9.62 11.30 6.13
CA LEU A 131 9.49 12.03 4.86
C LEU A 131 10.78 12.75 4.46
N ILE A 132 11.47 13.37 5.41
CA ILE A 132 12.78 13.99 5.19
C ILE A 132 13.79 12.90 4.80
N GLY A 133 13.83 11.80 5.55
CA GLY A 133 14.69 10.65 5.26
C GLY A 133 14.44 10.01 3.89
N LEU A 134 13.17 9.91 3.48
CA LEU A 134 12.73 9.37 2.19
C LEU A 134 13.23 10.22 1.02
N THR A 135 13.12 11.54 1.16
CA THR A 135 13.23 12.51 0.04
C THR A 135 14.53 13.31 0.02
N THR A 136 15.38 13.16 1.03
CA THR A 136 16.73 13.75 1.04
C THR A 136 17.57 13.24 -0.15
N LYS A 137 18.64 13.97 -0.50
CA LYS A 137 19.56 13.61 -1.60
C LYS A 137 20.12 12.19 -1.49
N PHE A 138 20.25 11.68 -0.27
CA PHE A 138 20.74 10.33 0.05
C PHE A 138 19.63 9.37 0.51
N GLY A 139 18.37 9.77 0.36
CA GLY A 139 17.22 8.98 0.75
C GLY A 139 16.97 7.82 -0.22
N PRO A 140 16.20 6.80 0.19
CA PRO A 140 15.93 5.63 -0.65
C PRO A 140 15.20 6.00 -1.95
N LEU A 141 14.34 7.02 -1.92
CA LEU A 141 13.62 7.48 -3.12
C LEU A 141 14.56 8.19 -4.10
N ALA A 142 15.44 9.06 -3.61
CA ALA A 142 16.47 9.69 -4.43
C ALA A 142 17.42 8.64 -5.03
N GLY A 143 17.83 7.65 -4.23
CA GLY A 143 18.64 6.50 -4.66
C GLY A 143 18.04 5.72 -5.84
N CYS A 144 16.71 5.75 -5.99
CA CYS A 144 16.05 5.14 -7.13
C CYS A 144 16.23 5.92 -8.43
N PHE A 145 16.35 7.25 -8.41
CA PHE A 145 16.57 8.06 -9.61
C PHE A 145 18.04 8.13 -10.02
N THR A 146 18.94 7.93 -9.07
CA THR A 146 20.39 8.13 -9.26
C THR A 146 21.09 6.98 -9.99
N LYS A 147 20.38 6.06 -10.68
CA LYS A 147 21.07 5.13 -11.62
C LYS A 147 21.86 5.86 -12.72
N LEU A 148 21.61 7.16 -12.92
CA LEU A 148 22.37 8.06 -13.78
C LEU A 148 23.70 8.55 -13.16
N TYR A 149 23.92 8.37 -11.86
CA TYR A 149 25.20 8.60 -11.20
C TYR A 149 25.75 7.26 -10.71
N PRO A 150 26.73 6.67 -11.38
CA PRO A 150 27.26 5.38 -10.97
C PRO A 150 27.84 5.48 -9.54
N TYR A 151 27.19 4.76 -8.63
CA TYR A 151 27.83 3.83 -7.70
C TYR A 151 28.76 4.32 -6.58
N VAL A 152 29.08 5.60 -6.41
CA VAL A 152 30.14 5.96 -5.44
C VAL A 152 29.66 6.17 -3.99
N ILE A 153 28.38 6.49 -3.72
CA ILE A 153 28.00 6.96 -2.37
C ILE A 153 26.95 6.08 -1.64
N LEU A 154 26.14 5.26 -2.32
CA LEU A 154 25.06 4.51 -1.65
C LEU A 154 25.36 3.01 -1.45
N SER A 155 25.97 2.33 -2.43
CA SER A 155 26.43 0.94 -2.26
C SER A 155 27.59 0.81 -1.28
N SER A 156 28.25 1.92 -0.92
CA SER A 156 29.33 1.98 0.06
C SER A 156 28.84 2.14 1.49
N THR A 157 27.53 2.31 1.73
CA THR A 157 27.00 2.30 3.12
C THR A 157 27.15 0.93 3.79
N GLY A 158 27.30 -0.15 2.99
CA GLY A 158 27.28 -1.52 3.49
C GLY A 158 25.93 -1.91 4.10
N ASN A 159 24.89 -1.11 3.85
CA ASN A 159 23.60 -1.25 4.51
C ASN A 159 22.63 -2.08 3.67
N ARG A 160 22.57 -3.37 3.98
CA ARG A 160 21.70 -4.33 3.32
C ARG A 160 20.21 -3.97 3.39
N ALA A 161 19.74 -3.36 4.48
CA ALA A 161 18.33 -2.99 4.63
C ALA A 161 17.95 -1.85 3.69
N PHE A 162 18.80 -0.82 3.62
CA PHE A 162 18.63 0.29 2.67
C PHE A 162 18.68 -0.21 1.22
N ASP A 163 19.67 -1.04 0.88
CA ASP A 163 19.82 -1.61 -0.47
C ASP A 163 18.61 -2.47 -0.87
N ASP A 164 18.14 -3.36 0.02
CA ASP A 164 16.94 -4.16 -0.24
C ASP A 164 15.72 -3.27 -0.47
N PHE A 165 15.54 -2.24 0.35
CA PHE A 165 14.44 -1.28 0.20
C PHE A 165 14.50 -0.53 -1.13
N THR A 166 15.66 0.01 -1.51
CA THR A 166 15.86 0.70 -2.80
C THR A 166 15.70 -0.27 -3.98
N ASN A 167 16.13 -1.52 -3.86
CA ASN A 167 15.94 -2.55 -4.89
C ASN A 167 14.46 -2.92 -5.11
N ARG A 168 13.61 -2.77 -4.10
CA ARG A 168 12.16 -2.98 -4.23
C ARG A 168 11.45 -1.81 -4.93
N CYS A 169 11.94 -0.58 -4.71
CA CYS A 169 11.43 0.64 -5.34
C CYS A 169 11.96 0.84 -6.77
N GLY A 170 13.24 0.56 -6.98
CA GLY A 170 13.99 0.89 -8.20
C GLY A 170 13.38 0.39 -9.51
N PRO A 171 12.87 -0.86 -9.61
CA PRO A 171 12.24 -1.38 -10.83
C PRO A 171 10.95 -0.68 -11.25
N PHE A 172 10.37 0.16 -10.40
CA PHE A 172 9.22 1.00 -10.76
C PHE A 172 9.63 2.35 -11.29
N ILE A 173 10.57 2.97 -10.59
CA ILE A 173 11.03 4.32 -10.89
C ILE A 173 11.92 4.31 -12.13
N ASN A 174 12.77 3.30 -12.27
CA ASN A 174 13.71 3.16 -13.40
C ASN A 174 13.13 2.35 -14.56
N ARG A 175 11.82 2.34 -14.75
CA ARG A 175 11.27 1.65 -15.91
C ARG A 175 11.72 2.40 -17.14
N LYS A 176 12.65 1.80 -17.89
CA LYS A 176 12.88 2.23 -19.26
C LYS A 176 11.57 2.02 -20.01
N PRO A 177 11.04 3.02 -20.72
CA PRO A 177 9.91 2.80 -21.60
C PRO A 177 10.30 1.64 -22.54
N ALA A 178 9.38 0.69 -22.71
CA ALA A 178 9.51 -0.26 -23.81
C ALA A 178 9.67 0.58 -25.09
N GLN A 179 10.62 0.25 -25.95
CA GLN A 179 11.15 1.09 -27.04
C GLN A 179 10.14 1.55 -28.12
N HIS A 180 8.83 1.42 -27.89
CA HIS A 180 7.79 1.89 -28.79
C HIS A 180 7.23 3.23 -28.31
N ASP A 181 7.53 4.27 -29.09
CA ASP A 181 6.95 5.62 -29.10
C ASP A 181 7.17 6.47 -27.83
N SER A 182 8.21 7.30 -27.90
CA SER A 182 8.65 8.28 -26.89
C SER A 182 7.60 9.32 -26.47
N ALA A 183 6.47 9.42 -27.19
CA ALA A 183 5.43 10.43 -26.97
C ALA A 183 4.40 10.07 -25.88
N THR A 184 4.28 8.81 -25.45
CA THR A 184 3.21 8.35 -24.51
C THR A 184 3.73 7.66 -23.26
N GLU A 185 4.89 8.08 -22.75
CA GLU A 185 5.39 7.52 -21.49
C GLU A 185 4.53 7.99 -20.31
N ALA A 186 3.93 7.03 -19.60
CA ALA A 186 3.18 7.30 -18.39
C ALA A 186 4.07 7.96 -17.32
N PRO A 187 3.57 8.95 -16.57
CA PRO A 187 4.33 9.58 -15.50
C PRO A 187 4.70 8.59 -14.40
N ILE A 188 5.85 8.80 -13.78
CA ILE A 188 6.26 8.07 -12.57
C ILE A 188 5.43 8.64 -11.42
N SER A 189 4.41 7.92 -10.99
CA SER A 189 3.52 8.36 -9.91
C SER A 189 3.93 7.75 -8.57
N VAL A 190 4.12 8.61 -7.57
CA VAL A 190 4.41 8.25 -6.18
C VAL A 190 3.37 8.90 -5.28
N CYS A 191 2.83 8.14 -4.34
CA CYS A 191 1.91 8.60 -3.32
C CYS A 191 2.55 8.44 -1.95
N ILE A 192 2.58 9.49 -1.16
CA ILE A 192 3.17 9.52 0.18
C ILE A 192 2.06 9.89 1.17
N THR A 193 1.79 9.02 2.14
CA THR A 193 0.82 9.24 3.20
C THR A 193 1.54 9.54 4.51
N ILE A 194 1.33 10.73 5.05
CA ILE A 194 1.86 11.16 6.34
C ILE A 194 0.90 10.70 7.44
N THR A 195 1.36 9.76 8.25
CA THR A 195 0.60 9.10 9.33
C THR A 195 0.32 10.00 10.52
N GLN A 196 1.19 10.98 10.78
CA GLN A 196 1.10 11.84 11.95
C GLN A 196 0.07 12.96 11.76
N PRO A 197 -0.74 13.27 12.79
CA PRO A 197 -1.61 14.44 12.79
C PRO A 197 -0.80 15.72 12.58
N HIS A 198 -1.16 16.51 11.58
CA HIS A 198 -0.47 17.77 11.28
C HIS A 198 -0.47 18.75 12.46
N ALA A 199 -1.53 18.73 13.28
CA ALA A 199 -1.69 19.59 14.44
C ALA A 199 -0.59 19.41 15.51
N ASN A 200 0.05 18.23 15.56
CA ASN A 200 0.99 17.89 16.62
C ASN A 200 2.46 18.16 16.24
N VAL A 201 2.70 18.69 15.05
CA VAL A 201 4.07 18.92 14.57
C VAL A 201 4.36 20.43 14.55
N PRO A 202 5.46 20.91 15.15
CA PRO A 202 5.75 22.32 15.15
C PRO A 202 5.95 22.84 13.73
N ARG A 203 5.35 23.98 13.37
CA ARG A 203 5.33 24.51 11.99
C ARG A 203 6.72 24.62 11.34
N HIS A 204 7.74 24.93 12.13
CA HIS A 204 9.13 25.05 11.66
C HIS A 204 9.75 23.69 11.25
N HIS A 205 9.26 22.57 11.78
CA HIS A 205 9.67 21.23 11.37
C HIS A 205 8.96 20.74 10.11
N ILE A 206 7.75 21.23 9.82
CA ILE A 206 6.88 20.69 8.77
C ILE A 206 7.30 21.14 7.35
N THR A 207 7.80 22.36 7.15
CA THR A 207 7.47 23.06 5.89
C THR A 207 8.60 23.30 4.86
N PRO A 208 9.89 23.49 5.20
CA PRO A 208 10.92 23.66 4.15
C PRO A 208 11.62 22.36 3.74
N ALA A 209 12.18 21.61 4.70
CA ALA A 209 13.12 20.52 4.39
C ALA A 209 12.43 19.31 3.74
N ALA A 210 11.32 18.85 4.33
CA ALA A 210 10.57 17.69 3.86
C ALA A 210 10.06 17.88 2.42
N PHE A 211 9.42 19.02 2.15
CA PHE A 211 8.90 19.33 0.81
C PHE A 211 9.96 19.84 -0.16
N LYS A 212 11.11 20.34 0.34
CA LYS A 212 12.27 20.60 -0.53
C LYS A 212 12.78 19.32 -1.15
N GLY A 213 12.89 18.22 -0.39
CA GLY A 213 13.28 16.92 -0.93
C GLY A 213 12.36 16.46 -2.07
N VAL A 214 11.05 16.49 -1.86
CA VAL A 214 10.05 16.15 -2.89
C VAL A 214 10.22 17.03 -4.15
N ARG A 215 10.44 18.33 -3.98
CA ARG A 215 10.68 19.26 -5.11
C ARG A 215 11.99 18.96 -5.83
N ASP A 216 13.05 18.66 -5.08
CA ASP A 216 14.35 18.31 -5.63
C ASP A 216 14.28 16.98 -6.41
N LEU A 217 13.41 16.04 -6.03
CA LEU A 217 13.18 14.80 -6.78
C LEU A 217 12.66 15.04 -8.20
N ARG A 218 11.84 16.08 -8.43
CA ARG A 218 11.36 16.47 -9.76
C ARG A 218 12.50 16.91 -10.70
N LYS A 219 13.64 17.34 -10.15
CA LYS A 219 14.82 17.70 -10.96
C LYS A 219 15.45 16.47 -11.63
N PHE A 220 15.24 15.27 -11.08
CA PHE A 220 15.77 14.04 -11.66
C PHE A 220 14.87 13.47 -12.78
N SER A 221 13.58 13.83 -12.81
CA SER A 221 12.67 13.41 -13.88
C SER A 221 11.52 14.39 -14.06
N GLN A 222 11.37 14.92 -15.27
CA GLN A 222 10.25 15.78 -15.65
C GLN A 222 8.88 15.07 -15.56
N LYS A 223 8.88 13.73 -15.61
CA LYS A 223 7.68 12.88 -15.57
C LYS A 223 7.34 12.42 -14.15
N PHE A 224 8.06 12.89 -13.14
CA PHE A 224 7.79 12.55 -11.75
C PHE A 224 6.57 13.32 -11.22
N VAL A 225 5.58 12.57 -10.76
CA VAL A 225 4.39 13.08 -10.07
C VAL A 225 4.40 12.52 -8.66
N CYS A 226 4.35 13.39 -7.67
CA CYS A 226 4.30 13.00 -6.26
C CYS A 226 3.07 13.63 -5.60
N ASP A 227 2.20 12.78 -5.07
CA ASP A 227 1.08 13.18 -4.24
C ASP A 227 1.43 12.97 -2.78
N VAL A 228 1.30 14.01 -1.95
CA VAL A 228 1.46 13.90 -0.49
C VAL A 228 0.11 14.05 0.18
N LEU A 229 -0.31 13.03 0.93
CA LEU A 229 -1.58 12.91 1.65
C LEU A 229 -1.33 12.97 3.16
N TYR A 230 -2.29 13.51 3.92
CA TYR A 230 -2.25 13.55 5.39
C TYR A 230 -3.33 12.63 5.98
N ASN A 231 -3.00 11.96 7.09
CA ASN A 231 -3.88 10.99 7.78
C ASN A 231 -5.03 11.61 8.60
N GLN A 232 -5.26 12.92 8.49
CA GLN A 232 -6.52 13.50 8.98
C GLN A 232 -7.57 13.31 7.89
N GLU A 233 -8.81 13.00 8.26
CA GLU A 233 -9.96 12.65 7.37
C GLU A 233 -10.25 13.64 6.22
N HIS A 234 -9.48 14.73 6.12
CA HIS A 234 -9.34 15.60 4.98
C HIS A 234 -7.99 15.32 4.29
N SER A 235 -7.95 14.28 3.46
CA SER A 235 -6.82 14.04 2.57
C SER A 235 -6.69 15.22 1.61
N PHE A 236 -5.76 16.13 1.88
CA PHE A 236 -5.27 17.07 0.88
C PHE A 236 -4.26 16.34 0.02
N SER A 237 -4.49 16.23 -1.29
CA SER A 237 -3.42 15.88 -2.23
C SER A 237 -2.63 17.14 -2.55
N LEU A 238 -1.40 17.17 -2.08
CA LEU A 238 -0.40 18.08 -2.61
C LEU A 238 0.12 17.49 -3.93
N THR A 239 -0.55 17.82 -5.03
CA THR A 239 0.05 17.67 -6.35
C THR A 239 1.05 18.81 -6.52
N ALA A 240 2.36 18.51 -6.53
CA ALA A 240 3.38 19.54 -6.73
C ALA A 240 3.43 19.98 -8.21
N ASP A 241 2.36 20.58 -8.72
CA ASP A 241 2.33 21.19 -10.05
C ASP A 241 2.46 22.72 -9.90
N GLY A 242 3.69 23.19 -10.03
CA GLY A 242 4.02 24.61 -10.04
C GLY A 242 5.24 24.87 -10.92
N SER A 243 5.13 25.85 -11.80
CA SER A 243 6.27 26.59 -12.31
C SER A 243 6.77 27.55 -11.23
N TYR A 244 8.09 27.70 -11.16
CA TYR A 244 8.75 28.67 -10.27
C TYR A 244 8.21 30.08 -10.53
N PRO A 245 7.92 30.94 -9.51
CA PRO A 245 8.26 30.82 -8.09
C PRO A 245 7.08 30.41 -7.17
N SER A 246 6.01 29.84 -7.70
CA SER A 246 4.81 29.56 -6.89
C SER A 246 5.01 28.35 -5.95
N TRP A 247 4.50 28.47 -4.71
CA TRP A 247 4.30 27.36 -3.77
C TRP A 247 3.61 26.19 -4.49
N PRO A 248 3.84 24.92 -4.09
CA PRO A 248 3.10 23.80 -4.67
C PRO A 248 1.61 24.11 -4.57
N THR A 249 0.98 24.35 -5.72
CA THR A 249 -0.45 24.59 -5.77
C THR A 249 -1.10 23.29 -5.32
N VAL A 250 -1.75 23.27 -4.16
CA VAL A 250 -2.57 22.14 -3.73
C VAL A 250 -3.66 21.96 -4.79
N ARG A 251 -3.43 21.10 -5.79
CA ARG A 251 -4.44 20.80 -6.79
C ARG A 251 -5.40 19.78 -6.18
N ILE A 252 -6.44 20.32 -5.53
CA ILE A 252 -7.65 19.57 -5.14
C ILE A 252 -8.44 19.10 -6.39
N LYS A 253 -8.00 19.47 -7.61
CA LYS A 253 -8.64 19.01 -8.85
C LYS A 253 -8.22 17.58 -9.18
N GLY A 254 -9.19 16.66 -9.07
CA GLY A 254 -9.04 15.24 -9.39
C GLY A 254 -9.09 14.33 -8.17
N LEU A 255 -8.67 14.82 -6.99
CA LEU A 255 -8.75 14.03 -5.76
C LEU A 255 -10.18 13.90 -5.24
N LEU A 256 -10.98 14.97 -5.27
CA LEU A 256 -12.40 14.85 -4.94
C LEU A 256 -13.07 13.86 -5.88
N SER A 257 -12.79 13.92 -7.19
CA SER A 257 -13.31 12.94 -8.16
C SER A 257 -12.86 11.52 -7.81
N TYR A 258 -11.56 11.27 -7.61
CA TYR A 258 -11.05 9.94 -7.27
C TYR A 258 -11.56 9.41 -5.92
N MET A 259 -11.69 10.28 -4.92
CA MET A 259 -12.28 9.94 -3.61
C MET A 259 -13.78 9.66 -3.73
N PHE A 260 -14.51 10.45 -4.54
CA PHE A 260 -15.91 10.20 -4.87
C PHE A 260 -16.04 8.88 -5.62
N ASP A 261 -15.22 8.62 -6.63
CA ASP A 261 -15.23 7.39 -7.43
C ASP A 261 -14.91 6.17 -6.57
N ARG A 262 -13.91 6.25 -5.68
CA ARG A 262 -13.57 5.18 -4.75
C ARG A 262 -14.67 4.94 -3.71
N ARG A 263 -15.22 6.01 -3.13
CA ARG A 263 -16.27 5.91 -2.12
C ARG A 263 -17.60 5.45 -2.73
N LEU A 264 -17.86 5.83 -3.99
CA LEU A 264 -18.96 5.32 -4.80
C LEU A 264 -18.78 3.84 -5.08
N ALA A 265 -17.58 3.38 -5.46
CA ALA A 265 -17.27 1.97 -5.65
C ALA A 265 -17.43 1.15 -4.35
N GLU A 266 -17.03 1.70 -3.20
CA GLU A 266 -17.25 1.07 -1.88
C GLU A 266 -18.75 0.98 -1.54
N LEU A 267 -19.53 2.03 -1.83
CA LEU A 267 -20.99 2.03 -1.67
C LEU A 267 -21.68 1.03 -2.61
N GLU A 268 -21.24 0.92 -3.86
CA GLU A 268 -21.77 -0.05 -4.82
C GLU A 268 -21.44 -1.49 -4.40
N ALA A 269 -20.24 -1.74 -3.90
CA ALA A 269 -19.85 -3.04 -3.34
C ALA A 269 -20.71 -3.40 -2.11
N MET A 270 -20.95 -2.45 -1.21
CA MET A 270 -21.87 -2.64 -0.08
C MET A 270 -23.30 -2.92 -0.54
N ARG A 271 -23.78 -2.22 -1.58
CA ARG A 271 -25.11 -2.43 -2.17
C ARG A 271 -25.24 -3.80 -2.84
N GLN A 272 -24.21 -4.25 -3.57
CA GLN A 272 -24.16 -5.59 -4.15
C GLN A 272 -24.16 -6.67 -3.06
N LYS A 273 -23.39 -6.46 -1.98
CA LYS A 273 -23.37 -7.37 -0.82
C LYS A 273 -24.74 -7.45 -0.14
N ALA A 274 -25.42 -6.33 0.06
CA ALA A 274 -26.77 -6.29 0.60
C ALA A 274 -27.78 -7.02 -0.29
N ARG A 275 -27.73 -6.82 -1.62
CA ARG A 275 -28.59 -7.56 -2.57
C ARG A 275 -28.32 -9.05 -2.57
N SER A 276 -27.05 -9.46 -2.48
CA SER A 276 -26.71 -10.88 -2.40
C SER A 276 -27.25 -11.51 -1.11
N ALA A 277 -27.24 -10.77 0.01
CA ALA A 277 -27.81 -11.23 1.27
C ALA A 277 -29.35 -11.38 1.20
N GLU A 278 -30.06 -10.47 0.52
CA GLU A 278 -31.51 -10.58 0.27
C GLU A 278 -31.85 -11.83 -0.57
N VAL A 279 -31.11 -12.10 -1.64
CA VAL A 279 -31.33 -13.29 -2.49
C VAL A 279 -31.04 -14.59 -1.73
N THR A 280 -30.10 -14.58 -0.79
CA THR A 280 -29.79 -15.75 0.05
C THR A 280 -30.90 -16.00 1.09
N MET A 281 -31.55 -14.95 1.59
CA MET A 281 -32.68 -15.04 2.52
C MET A 281 -33.94 -15.64 1.85
N ASP A 282 -34.23 -15.27 0.61
CA ASP A 282 -35.37 -15.83 -0.14
C ASP A 282 -35.18 -17.33 -0.45
N TYR A 283 -33.94 -17.80 -0.54
CA TYR A 283 -33.62 -19.23 -0.75
C TYR A 283 -33.70 -20.08 0.52
N ILE A 284 -33.56 -19.47 1.72
CA ILE A 284 -33.61 -20.17 3.01
C ILE A 284 -35.05 -20.19 3.57
N ALA A 285 -35.90 -19.23 3.14
CA ALA A 285 -37.29 -19.11 3.55
C ALA A 285 -38.18 -20.37 3.38
N PRO A 286 -37.96 -21.30 2.42
CA PRO A 286 -38.80 -22.51 2.32
C PRO A 286 -38.44 -23.61 3.32
N PHE A 287 -37.26 -23.59 3.96
CA PHE A 287 -36.75 -24.72 4.75
C PHE A 287 -37.08 -24.68 6.25
N HIS A 288 -37.74 -23.61 6.73
CA HIS A 288 -38.09 -23.43 8.15
C HIS A 288 -39.59 -23.56 8.46
N ARG A 289 -40.36 -24.30 7.64
CA ARG A 289 -41.70 -24.76 8.07
C ARG A 289 -41.57 -26.06 8.83
N TYR A 290 -41.15 -26.05 10.09
CA TYR A 290 -41.58 -26.97 11.15
C TYR A 290 -40.86 -26.60 12.45
N GLY A 291 -41.52 -25.80 13.29
CA GLY A 291 -41.17 -25.62 14.70
C GLY A 291 -40.93 -24.17 15.14
N GLU A 292 -41.86 -23.66 15.96
CA GLU A 292 -41.70 -22.54 16.91
C GLU A 292 -41.75 -21.09 16.38
N GLY A 293 -42.98 -20.64 16.06
CA GLY A 293 -43.33 -19.26 15.67
C GLY A 293 -43.12 -18.15 16.72
N LYS A 294 -42.26 -18.34 17.73
CA LYS A 294 -41.81 -17.26 18.64
C LYS A 294 -40.37 -16.81 18.38
N VAL A 295 -39.52 -17.68 17.86
CA VAL A 295 -38.11 -17.34 17.54
C VAL A 295 -38.03 -16.51 16.25
N ASP A 296 -38.95 -16.76 15.30
CA ASP A 296 -39.00 -16.06 14.02
C ASP A 296 -39.39 -14.59 14.15
N GLU A 297 -40.33 -14.24 15.04
CA GLU A 297 -40.73 -12.84 15.23
C GLU A 297 -39.61 -11.99 15.85
N GLU A 298 -38.86 -12.54 16.80
CA GLU A 298 -37.74 -11.83 17.42
C GLU A 298 -36.58 -11.65 16.42
N MET A 299 -36.31 -12.67 15.59
CA MET A 299 -35.30 -12.60 14.55
C MET A 299 -35.68 -11.56 13.48
N GLN A 300 -36.95 -11.55 13.03
CA GLN A 300 -37.45 -10.55 12.09
C GLN A 300 -37.38 -9.13 12.67
N ARG A 301 -37.72 -8.93 13.95
CA ARG A 301 -37.59 -7.61 14.62
C ARG A 301 -36.13 -7.15 14.70
N LYS A 302 -35.20 -8.05 15.03
CA LYS A 302 -33.76 -7.73 15.06
C LYS A 302 -33.23 -7.38 13.67
N GLN A 303 -33.64 -8.11 12.64
CA GLN A 303 -33.27 -7.83 11.25
C GLN A 303 -33.84 -6.48 10.77
N GLN A 304 -35.12 -6.20 11.07
CA GLN A 304 -35.74 -4.93 10.72
C GLN A 304 -35.08 -3.75 11.45
N ALA A 305 -34.76 -3.90 12.74
CA ALA A 305 -34.07 -2.87 13.52
C ALA A 305 -32.66 -2.58 12.97
N GLU A 306 -31.92 -3.61 12.53
CA GLU A 306 -30.59 -3.42 11.92
C GLU A 306 -30.71 -2.78 10.53
N ARG A 307 -31.73 -3.14 9.73
CA ARG A 307 -32.03 -2.48 8.46
C ARG A 307 -32.31 -0.98 8.65
N ASP A 308 -33.16 -0.63 9.62
CA ASP A 308 -33.52 0.75 9.93
C ASP A 308 -32.31 1.54 10.48
N ARG A 309 -31.41 0.88 11.22
CA ARG A 309 -30.15 1.46 11.69
C ARG A 309 -29.20 1.78 10.53
N LEU A 310 -28.99 0.83 9.63
CA LEU A 310 -28.12 1.01 8.46
C LEU A 310 -28.68 2.08 7.51
N GLN A 311 -30.00 2.13 7.33
CA GLN A 311 -30.66 3.15 6.52
C GLN A 311 -30.49 4.55 7.12
N ARG A 312 -30.56 4.70 8.45
CA ARG A 312 -30.25 5.97 9.13
C ARG A 312 -28.81 6.41 8.92
N ILE A 313 -27.84 5.51 9.12
CA ILE A 313 -26.41 5.79 8.89
C ILE A 313 -26.15 6.21 7.44
N PHE A 314 -26.83 5.58 6.48
CA PHE A 314 -26.72 5.94 5.07
C PHE A 314 -27.25 7.37 4.80
N VAL A 315 -28.45 7.69 5.29
CA VAL A 315 -29.06 9.02 5.11
C VAL A 315 -28.23 10.11 5.78
N GLU A 316 -27.71 9.88 6.99
CA GLU A 316 -26.86 10.84 7.68
C GLU A 316 -25.55 11.13 6.93
N ASN A 317 -24.89 10.08 6.43
CA ASN A 317 -23.68 10.24 5.63
C ASN A 317 -23.95 10.95 4.30
N TRP A 318 -25.06 10.62 3.63
CA TRP A 318 -25.48 11.30 2.40
C TRP A 318 -25.73 12.79 2.64
N MET A 319 -26.48 13.14 3.68
CA MET A 319 -26.76 14.53 4.06
C MET A 319 -25.50 15.29 4.49
N ARG A 320 -24.49 14.61 5.05
CA ARG A 320 -23.19 15.23 5.35
C ARG A 320 -22.44 15.56 4.06
N ILE A 321 -22.37 14.62 3.12
CA ILE A 321 -21.69 14.79 1.83
C ILE A 321 -22.32 15.93 1.03
N GLU A 322 -23.66 15.99 0.96
CA GLU A 322 -24.34 17.04 0.20
C GLU A 322 -24.12 18.43 0.83
N ARG A 323 -24.05 18.53 2.17
CA ARG A 323 -23.67 19.76 2.87
C ARG A 323 -22.25 20.21 2.54
N GLU A 324 -21.29 19.28 2.56
CA GLU A 324 -19.90 19.57 2.18
C GLU A 324 -19.78 20.05 0.73
N ARG A 325 -20.53 19.43 -0.19
CA ARG A 325 -20.59 19.81 -1.60
C ARG A 325 -21.19 21.21 -1.79
N VAL A 326 -22.29 21.53 -1.11
CA VAL A 326 -22.89 22.87 -1.15
C VAL A 326 -21.92 23.92 -0.61
N MET A 327 -21.25 23.65 0.51
CA MET A 327 -20.25 24.57 1.08
C MET A 327 -19.07 24.79 0.15
N ALA A 328 -18.57 23.73 -0.51
CA ALA A 328 -17.49 23.86 -1.50
C ALA A 328 -17.90 24.77 -2.67
N ASN A 329 -19.13 24.64 -3.17
CA ASN A 329 -19.66 25.48 -4.25
C ASN A 329 -19.82 26.94 -3.81
N VAL A 330 -20.26 27.20 -2.58
CA VAL A 330 -20.36 28.56 -2.02
C VAL A 330 -18.97 29.20 -1.92
N ILE A 331 -17.97 28.46 -1.45
CA ILE A 331 -16.58 28.95 -1.37
C ILE A 331 -16.04 29.27 -2.77
N GLU A 332 -16.35 28.45 -3.77
CA GLU A 332 -15.94 28.73 -5.15
C GLU A 332 -16.62 29.99 -5.73
N ARG A 333 -17.92 30.19 -5.49
CA ARG A 333 -18.64 31.39 -5.94
C ARG A 333 -18.10 32.67 -5.29
N ASN A 334 -17.89 32.64 -3.98
CA ASN A 334 -17.29 33.77 -3.26
C ASN A 334 -15.88 34.13 -3.80
N LYS A 335 -15.09 33.14 -4.24
CA LYS A 335 -13.78 33.40 -4.87
C LYS A 335 -13.90 34.03 -6.26
N ARG A 336 -15.02 33.83 -6.96
CA ARG A 336 -15.28 34.42 -8.27
C ARG A 336 -15.96 35.80 -8.17
N GLY A 337 -16.34 36.22 -6.97
CA GLY A 337 -17.08 37.48 -6.75
C GLY A 337 -18.54 37.40 -7.23
N GLU A 338 -19.11 36.19 -7.30
CA GLU A 338 -20.51 35.91 -7.66
C GLU A 338 -21.45 35.95 -6.46
#